data_AF-A0AAE0DRM7-F1
#
_entry.id   AF-A0AAE0DRM7-F1
#
_cell.length_a   1.000
_cell.length_b   1.000
_cell.length_c   1.000
_cell.angle_alpha   90.00
_cell.angle_beta   90.00
_cell.angle_gamma   90.00
#
_symmetry.space_group_name_H-M   'P 1'
#
loop_
_entity.id
_entity.type
_entity.pdbx_description
1 polymer ?
#
loop_
_entity_poly.entity_id
_entity_poly.type
_entity_poly.pdbx_seq_one_letter_code
_entity_poly.pdbx_strand_id
1 'polypeptide(L)'
;MVRRESRETISSPLSNLKLWNSRCGESPTIFTIAKVVIDLLWFAPHTKTISIKYVNANEFSFEFTYKKPLIYEGETARCCKSLPISCWHHCMEAVKVEFKEGRSNIIRYTLKGTDIWEKIVALSEVWQRMKSA
;
A
#
# COMPACT_ATOMS: atom_id res chain seq x y z
N MET A 1 -16.35 -1.10 -11.12
CA MET A 1 -14.94 -1.47 -10.89
C MET A 1 -14.19 -1.25 -12.20
N VAL A 2 -13.28 -0.26 -12.26
CA VAL A 2 -12.54 0.08 -13.50
C VAL A 2 -11.48 -0.99 -13.78
N ARG A 3 -11.38 -1.47 -15.03
CA ARG A 3 -10.43 -2.51 -15.49
C ARG A 3 -8.99 -2.03 -15.31
N ARG A 4 -8.07 -2.94 -14.97
CA ARG A 4 -6.64 -2.64 -14.70
C ARG A 4 -5.99 -1.84 -15.84
N GLU A 5 -6.25 -2.28 -17.07
CA GLU A 5 -5.75 -1.67 -18.33
C GLU A 5 -6.21 -0.21 -18.50
N SER A 6 -7.48 0.09 -18.18
CA SER A 6 -8.05 1.43 -18.31
C SER A 6 -7.56 2.43 -17.25
N ARG A 7 -6.92 1.95 -16.18
CA ARG A 7 -6.37 2.83 -15.15
C ARG A 7 -5.00 3.39 -15.54
N GLU A 8 -4.29 2.77 -16.48
CA GLU A 8 -2.93 3.19 -16.84
C GLU A 8 -2.88 4.59 -17.47
N THR A 9 -3.95 5.04 -18.12
CA THR A 9 -4.03 6.31 -18.86
C THR A 9 -4.58 7.49 -18.06
N ILE A 10 -5.00 7.30 -16.81
CA ILE A 10 -5.72 8.33 -16.04
C ILE A 10 -4.76 9.01 -15.05
N SER A 11 -4.79 10.35 -15.01
CA SER A 11 -4.06 11.10 -13.99
C SER A 11 -4.60 10.78 -12.60
N SER A 12 -3.71 10.55 -11.64
CA SER A 12 -4.14 10.24 -10.27
C SER A 12 -4.98 11.39 -9.70
N PRO A 13 -6.21 11.11 -9.21
CA PRO A 13 -7.06 12.14 -8.63
C PRO A 13 -6.58 12.62 -7.26
N LEU A 14 -5.66 11.89 -6.60
CA LEU A 14 -5.21 12.11 -5.23
C LEU A 14 -3.68 12.12 -5.10
N SER A 15 -2.97 12.61 -6.11
CA SER A 15 -1.50 12.54 -6.22
C SER A 15 -0.72 13.15 -5.04
N ASN A 16 -1.36 13.97 -4.21
CA ASN A 16 -0.75 14.66 -3.08
C ASN A 16 -1.10 14.02 -1.71
N LEU A 17 -1.82 12.90 -1.69
CA LEU A 17 -2.23 12.24 -0.44
C LEU A 17 -1.02 11.59 0.24
N LYS A 18 -0.63 12.10 1.42
CA LYS A 18 0.51 11.58 2.19
C LYS A 18 0.13 10.50 3.20
N LEU A 19 -1.05 10.63 3.81
CA LEU A 19 -1.56 9.78 4.86
C LEU A 19 -3.04 9.50 4.63
N TRP A 20 -3.44 8.23 4.76
CA TRP A 20 -4.84 7.84 4.77
C TRP A 20 -5.16 6.98 5.98
N ASN A 21 -6.21 7.37 6.71
CA ASN A 21 -6.71 6.67 7.89
C ASN A 21 -8.17 6.29 7.66
N SER A 22 -8.51 5.01 7.82
CA SER A 22 -9.90 4.55 7.81
C SER A 22 -10.27 3.77 9.06
N ARG A 23 -11.56 3.77 9.38
CA ARG A 23 -12.16 2.92 10.41
C ARG A 23 -13.16 1.97 9.75
N CYS A 24 -13.02 0.68 10.01
CA CYS A 24 -13.95 -0.34 9.54
C CYS A 24 -14.73 -0.94 10.72
N GLY A 25 -16.06 -1.08 10.58
CA GLY A 25 -16.94 -1.61 11.63
C GLY A 25 -16.91 -3.14 11.77
N GLU A 26 -16.51 -3.84 10.70
CA GLU A 26 -16.33 -5.28 10.69
C GLU A 26 -14.83 -5.63 10.72
N SER A 27 -14.49 -6.84 11.16
CA SER A 27 -13.11 -7.33 11.06
C SER A 27 -12.81 -7.71 9.60
N PRO A 28 -12.10 -6.88 8.83
CA PRO A 28 -11.86 -7.18 7.44
C PRO A 28 -10.89 -8.36 7.34
N THR A 29 -11.06 -9.18 6.31
CA THR A 29 -10.01 -10.14 5.97
C THR A 29 -8.76 -9.37 5.54
N ILE A 30 -7.59 -9.95 5.79
CA ILE A 30 -6.33 -9.33 5.35
C ILE A 30 -6.24 -9.25 3.82
N PHE A 31 -6.93 -10.13 3.09
CA PHE A 31 -7.12 -10.02 1.65
C PHE A 31 -7.91 -8.76 1.26
N THR A 32 -8.99 -8.45 1.98
CA THR A 32 -9.75 -7.21 1.79
C THR A 32 -8.88 -5.98 2.05
N ILE A 33 -8.08 -6.00 3.13
CA ILE A 33 -7.15 -4.91 3.46
C ILE A 33 -6.11 -4.71 2.37
N ALA A 34 -5.47 -5.80 1.90
CA ALA A 34 -4.51 -5.73 0.81
C ALA A 34 -5.17 -5.09 -0.42
N LYS A 35 -6.33 -5.58 -0.85
CA LYS A 35 -7.05 -5.04 -2.01
C LYS A 35 -7.38 -3.55 -1.86
N VAL A 36 -7.80 -3.10 -0.67
CA VAL A 36 -8.06 -1.68 -0.38
C VAL A 36 -6.79 -0.85 -0.48
N VAL A 37 -5.69 -1.29 0.15
CA VAL A 37 -4.38 -0.63 0.07
C VAL A 37 -3.94 -0.47 -1.38
N ILE A 38 -4.13 -1.53 -2.16
CA ILE A 38 -3.78 -1.58 -3.57
C ILE A 38 -4.61 -0.56 -4.36
N ASP A 39 -5.94 -0.64 -4.25
CA ASP A 39 -6.82 0.28 -4.96
C ASP A 39 -6.48 1.73 -4.57
N LEU A 40 -6.12 1.99 -3.30
CA LEU A 40 -5.71 3.30 -2.85
C LEU A 40 -4.38 3.76 -3.47
N LEU A 41 -3.37 2.90 -3.59
CA LEU A 41 -2.12 3.22 -4.29
C LEU A 41 -2.33 3.48 -5.78
N TRP A 42 -3.33 2.85 -6.39
CA TRP A 42 -3.77 3.18 -7.74
C TRP A 42 -4.35 4.61 -7.83
N PHE A 43 -5.10 5.07 -6.82
CA PHE A 43 -5.66 6.42 -6.81
C PHE A 43 -4.68 7.50 -6.32
N ALA A 44 -3.77 7.14 -5.43
CA ALA A 44 -2.82 8.02 -4.75
C ALA A 44 -1.42 7.38 -4.80
N PRO A 45 -0.77 7.40 -5.98
CA PRO A 45 0.56 6.88 -6.15
C PRO A 45 1.51 7.73 -5.29
N HIS A 46 2.42 7.07 -4.56
CA HIS A 46 3.32 7.67 -3.57
C HIS A 46 2.73 8.01 -2.19
N THR A 47 1.56 7.47 -1.86
CA THR A 47 1.09 7.48 -0.46
C THR A 47 2.19 6.91 0.45
N LYS A 48 2.58 7.65 1.49
CA LYS A 48 3.65 7.24 2.41
C LYS A 48 3.14 6.28 3.46
N THR A 49 1.92 6.52 3.95
CA THR A 49 1.36 5.72 5.03
C THR A 49 -0.12 5.49 4.81
N ILE A 50 -0.55 4.24 4.95
CA ILE A 50 -1.95 3.82 4.96
C ILE A 50 -2.18 3.09 6.28
N SER A 51 -3.14 3.57 7.08
CA SER A 51 -3.50 2.92 8.32
C SER A 51 -5.00 2.61 8.35
N ILE A 52 -5.34 1.36 8.67
CA ILE A 52 -6.70 0.85 8.70
C ILE A 52 -6.96 0.35 10.11
N LYS A 53 -7.82 1.05 10.85
CA LYS A 53 -8.26 0.66 12.18
C LYS A 53 -9.56 -0.12 12.09
N TYR A 54 -9.67 -1.21 12.84
CA TYR A 54 -10.91 -1.97 12.94
C TYR A 54 -11.10 -2.49 14.37
N VAL A 55 -12.23 -3.17 14.60
CA VAL A 55 -12.75 -3.63 15.91
C VAL A 55 -11.67 -3.94 16.96
N ASN A 56 -11.93 -3.53 18.21
CA ASN A 56 -11.08 -3.76 19.39
C ASN A 56 -9.67 -3.15 19.32
N ALA A 57 -9.56 -1.96 18.71
CA ALA A 57 -8.30 -1.21 18.57
C ALA A 57 -7.24 -1.88 17.70
N ASN A 58 -7.65 -2.88 16.90
CA ASN A 58 -6.76 -3.49 15.93
C ASN A 58 -6.43 -2.52 14.80
N GLU A 59 -5.19 -2.54 14.34
CA GLU A 59 -4.70 -1.60 13.33
C GLU A 59 -3.74 -2.31 12.37
N PHE A 60 -3.98 -2.17 11.08
CA PHE A 60 -2.98 -2.41 10.06
C PHE A 60 -2.35 -1.09 9.64
N SER A 61 -1.02 -1.01 9.61
CA SER A 61 -0.28 0.12 9.09
C SER A 61 0.66 -0.33 7.99
N PHE A 62 0.68 0.40 6.90
CA PHE A 62 1.55 0.19 5.75
C PHE A 62 2.38 1.44 5.55
N GLU A 63 3.68 1.34 5.71
CA GLU A 63 4.64 2.42 5.44
C GLU A 63 5.39 2.11 4.15
N PHE A 64 5.19 2.94 3.14
CA PHE A 64 5.78 2.76 1.81
C PHE A 64 7.03 3.61 1.68
N THR A 65 8.12 2.96 1.29
CA THR A 65 9.36 3.63 0.89
C THR A 65 9.49 3.53 -0.62
N TYR A 66 9.77 4.67 -1.24
CA TYR A 66 9.97 4.77 -2.68
C TYR A 66 11.42 5.20 -2.93
N LYS A 67 12.01 4.69 -4.00
CA LYS A 67 13.30 5.13 -4.52
C LYS A 67 13.28 6.64 -4.67
N LYS A 68 14.36 7.30 -4.22
CA LYS A 68 14.49 8.74 -4.38
C LYS A 68 14.32 9.10 -5.87
N PRO A 69 13.55 10.15 -6.18
CA PRO A 69 13.48 10.65 -7.53
C PRO A 69 14.90 11.02 -8.00
N LEU A 70 15.38 10.44 -9.11
CA LEU A 70 16.64 10.86 -9.74
C LEU A 70 16.43 12.29 -10.27
N ILE A 71 16.90 13.28 -9.51
CA ILE A 71 17.00 14.65 -9.98
C ILE A 71 18.14 14.66 -10.99
N TYR A 72 17.82 14.65 -12.28
CA TYR A 72 18.77 15.10 -13.29
C TYR A 72 18.70 16.63 -13.32
N GLU A 73 19.86 17.28 -13.37
CA GLU A 73 20.00 18.75 -13.37
C GLU A 73 18.92 19.42 -14.25
N GLY A 74 18.06 20.22 -13.64
CA GLY A 74 17.06 21.04 -14.33
C GLY A 74 15.67 20.43 -14.56
N GLU A 75 15.45 19.14 -14.31
CA GLU A 75 14.10 18.55 -14.39
C GLU A 75 13.78 17.67 -13.17
N THR A 76 12.65 17.95 -12.53
CA THR A 76 12.07 17.08 -11.50
C THR A 76 11.92 15.66 -12.04
N ALA A 77 12.42 14.69 -11.27
CA ALA A 77 12.53 13.29 -11.69
C ALA A 77 11.26 12.76 -12.37
N ARG A 78 11.46 12.27 -13.60
CA ARG A 78 10.41 11.82 -14.53
C ARG A 78 9.87 10.43 -14.21
N CYS A 79 9.35 10.19 -13.00
CA CYS A 79 8.48 9.02 -12.86
C CYS A 79 7.13 9.22 -13.57
N CYS A 80 6.70 10.48 -13.78
CA CYS A 80 5.33 10.81 -14.18
C CYS A 80 5.21 12.03 -15.11
N LYS A 81 5.67 11.96 -16.37
CA LYS A 81 5.18 12.92 -17.40
C LYS A 81 3.99 12.39 -18.22
N SER A 82 3.72 11.07 -18.21
CA SER A 82 2.69 10.47 -19.06
C SER A 82 1.76 9.43 -18.41
N LEU A 83 2.19 8.68 -17.38
CA LEU A 83 1.38 7.59 -16.79
C LEU A 83 1.62 7.47 -15.27
N PRO A 84 0.87 8.18 -14.42
CA PRO A 84 1.15 8.28 -12.99
C PRO A 84 0.92 6.98 -12.20
N ILE A 85 0.31 5.95 -12.78
CA ILE A 85 -0.05 4.73 -12.05
C ILE A 85 0.92 3.55 -12.27
N SER A 86 1.67 3.50 -13.36
CA SER A 86 2.74 2.48 -13.52
C SER A 86 3.98 2.81 -12.67
N CYS A 87 4.18 4.10 -12.39
CA CYS A 87 5.31 4.64 -11.66
C CYS A 87 5.51 4.05 -10.25
N TRP A 88 4.45 3.97 -9.43
CA TRP A 88 4.61 3.63 -8.02
C TRP A 88 5.12 2.20 -7.82
N HIS A 89 4.69 1.25 -8.66
CA HIS A 89 5.12 -0.15 -8.57
C HIS A 89 6.63 -0.29 -8.84
N HIS A 90 7.15 0.42 -9.84
CA HIS A 90 8.57 0.39 -10.20
C HIS A 90 9.46 1.21 -9.25
N CYS A 91 8.88 2.25 -8.64
CA CYS A 91 9.57 3.11 -7.70
C CYS A 91 9.46 2.65 -6.24
N MET A 92 8.57 1.73 -5.91
CA MET A 92 8.49 1.16 -4.57
C MET A 92 9.76 0.37 -4.26
N GLU A 93 10.40 0.70 -3.16
CA GLU A 93 11.63 0.05 -2.70
C GLU A 93 11.34 -0.93 -1.58
N ALA A 94 10.46 -0.53 -0.65
CA ALA A 94 10.10 -1.32 0.49
C ALA A 94 8.71 -0.97 1.02
N VAL A 95 8.10 -1.93 1.69
CA VAL A 95 6.87 -1.73 2.48
C VAL A 95 7.08 -2.32 3.85
N LYS A 96 6.90 -1.50 4.88
CA LYS A 96 6.77 -2.01 6.25
C LYS A 96 5.30 -2.22 6.53
N VAL A 97 4.95 -3.42 6.98
CA VAL A 97 3.60 -3.77 7.40
C VAL A 97 3.63 -3.98 8.90
N GLU A 98 2.82 -3.23 9.62
CA GLU A 98 2.59 -3.44 11.04
C GLU A 98 1.15 -3.88 11.26
N PHE A 99 0.98 -4.93 12.05
CA PHE A 99 -0.30 -5.30 12.60
C PHE A 99 -0.28 -5.15 14.11
N LYS A 100 -1.26 -4.44 14.64
CA LYS A 100 -1.50 -4.34 16.08
C LYS A 100 -2.76 -5.11 16.42
N GLU A 101 -2.61 -6.09 17.31
CA GLU A 101 -3.72 -6.81 17.91
C GLU A 101 -3.91 -6.36 19.36
N GLY A 102 -5.05 -5.72 19.65
CA GLY A 102 -5.34 -5.17 20.97
C GLY A 102 -4.31 -4.12 21.42
N ARG A 103 -3.92 -4.18 22.70
CA ARG A 103 -3.06 -3.15 23.32
C ARG A 103 -1.55 -3.46 23.31
N SER A 104 -1.13 -4.67 22.94
CA SER A 104 0.24 -5.12 23.26
C SER A 104 0.94 -5.94 22.19
N ASN A 105 0.21 -6.63 21.30
CA ASN A 105 0.83 -7.47 20.29
C ASN A 105 1.03 -6.67 19.00
N ILE A 106 2.28 -6.42 18.63
CA ILE A 106 2.64 -5.78 17.36
C ILE A 106 3.48 -6.75 16.55
N ILE A 107 2.96 -7.15 15.40
CA ILE A 107 3.69 -7.96 14.43
C ILE A 107 4.15 -7.06 13.29
N ARG A 108 5.43 -7.16 12.92
CA ARG A 108 6.06 -6.31 11.90
C ARG A 108 6.69 -7.14 10.81
N TYR A 109 6.46 -6.75 9.57
CA TYR A 109 7.12 -7.29 8.39
C TYR A 109 7.73 -6.16 7.58
N THR A 110 8.89 -6.42 6.98
CA THR A 110 9.47 -5.54 5.98
C THR A 110 9.62 -6.30 4.68
N LEU A 111 8.92 -5.83 3.66
CA LEU A 111 8.97 -6.35 2.31
C LEU A 111 9.89 -5.47 1.48
N LYS A 112 10.79 -6.08 0.71
CA LYS A 112 11.72 -5.41 -0.20
C LYS A 112 11.78 -6.17 -1.52
N GLY A 113 12.18 -5.48 -2.58
CA GLY A 113 12.42 -6.08 -3.90
C GLY A 113 11.39 -5.66 -4.95
N THR A 114 11.43 -6.32 -6.10
CA THR A 114 10.57 -6.01 -7.26
C THR A 114 9.22 -6.74 -7.23
N ASP A 115 9.07 -7.69 -6.31
CA ASP A 115 7.93 -8.60 -6.10
C ASP A 115 7.17 -8.28 -4.80
N ILE A 116 7.19 -7.02 -4.37
CA ILE A 116 6.54 -6.57 -3.13
C ILE A 116 5.03 -6.90 -3.17
N TRP A 117 4.42 -6.84 -4.34
CA TRP A 117 3.03 -7.19 -4.54
C TRP A 117 2.74 -8.64 -4.14
N GLU A 118 3.48 -9.57 -4.72
CA GLU A 118 3.35 -11.01 -4.49
C GLU A 118 3.60 -11.32 -3.01
N LYS A 119 4.56 -10.62 -2.41
CA LYS A 119 4.86 -10.73 -0.98
C LYS A 119 3.74 -10.23 -0.06
N ILE A 120 3.05 -9.14 -0.42
CA ILE A 120 1.87 -8.66 0.35
C ILE A 120 0.75 -9.70 0.27
N VAL A 121 0.49 -10.25 -0.92
CA VAL A 121 -0.54 -11.28 -1.11
C VAL A 121 -0.17 -12.55 -0.34
N ALA A 122 1.07 -13.04 -0.45
CA ALA A 122 1.53 -14.24 0.27
C ALA A 122 1.46 -14.06 1.80
N LEU A 123 1.84 -12.90 2.33
CA LEU A 123 1.68 -12.58 3.76
C LEU A 123 0.21 -12.67 4.19
N SER A 124 -0.70 -12.18 3.34
CA SER A 124 -2.13 -12.20 3.61
C SER A 124 -2.67 -13.64 3.73
N GLU A 125 -2.16 -14.57 2.92
CA GLU A 125 -2.56 -15.99 2.95
C GLU A 125 -2.00 -16.71 4.18
N VAL A 126 -0.74 -16.49 4.53
CA VAL A 126 -0.11 -17.08 5.73
C VAL A 126 -0.86 -16.67 6.99
N TRP A 127 -1.25 -15.40 7.07
CA TRP A 127 -1.98 -14.86 8.21
C TRP A 127 -3.40 -15.38 8.36
N GLN A 128 -4.11 -15.54 7.25
CA GLN A 128 -5.43 -16.19 7.28
C GLN A 128 -5.33 -17.59 7.86
N ARG A 129 -4.31 -18.36 7.46
CA ARG A 129 -4.09 -19.72 7.98
C ARG A 129 -3.77 -19.75 9.47
N MET A 130 -2.96 -18.81 9.97
CA MET A 130 -2.62 -18.72 11.39
C MET A 130 -3.82 -18.38 12.28
N LYS A 131 -4.83 -17.67 11.76
CA LYS A 131 -6.02 -17.28 12.53
C LYS A 131 -7.14 -18.33 12.49
N SER A 132 -7.08 -19.26 11.54
CA SER A 132 -8.06 -20.35 11.37
C SER A 132 -7.62 -21.67 12.02
N ALA A 133 -6.42 -21.71 12.62
CA ALA A 133 -5.89 -22.83 13.40
C ALA A 133 -6.04 -22.55 14.90
#